data_AF-A0A2H6ATD2-F1
#
_entry.id   AF-A0A2H6ATD2-F1
#
_cell.length_a   1.000
_cell.length_b   1.000
_cell.length_c   1.000
_cell.angle_alpha   90.00
_cell.angle_beta   90.00
_cell.angle_gamma   90.00
#
_symmetry.space_group_name_H-M   'P 1'
#
loop_
_entity.id
_entity.type
_entity.pdbx_description
1 polymer ?
#
loop_
_entity_poly.entity_id
_entity_poly.type
_entity_poly.pdbx_seq_one_letter_code
_entity_poly.pdbx_strand_id
1 'polypeptide(L)'
;METGTERLRAALDELRRRFVERSAGRIAELGELVARIAAGADGETVRAARRIAHELAGGAGSFGHPELGRAAAALEAVLREVEAGGGDVEAVRNAFEAVRARAPAPAG
;
A
#
# COMPACT_ATOMS: atom_id res chain seq x y z
N MET A 1 18.36 -12.67 32.49
CA MET A 1 17.91 -11.26 32.64
C MET A 1 17.85 -10.68 31.25
N GLU A 2 16.66 -10.53 30.66
CA GLU A 2 16.53 -9.85 29.36
C GLU A 2 16.99 -8.39 29.49
N THR A 3 17.93 -8.01 28.63
CA THR A 3 18.46 -6.65 28.57
C THR A 3 17.43 -5.69 27.97
N GLY A 4 17.54 -4.39 28.26
CA GLY A 4 16.65 -3.37 27.68
C GLY A 4 16.64 -3.38 26.14
N THR A 5 17.76 -3.78 25.53
CA THR A 5 17.93 -3.91 24.08
C THR A 5 17.11 -5.07 23.50
N GLU A 6 17.00 -6.20 24.21
CA GLU A 6 16.20 -7.35 23.78
C GLU A 6 14.70 -7.00 23.78
N ARG A 7 14.22 -6.29 24.82
CA ARG A 7 12.84 -5.80 24.87
C ARG A 7 12.52 -4.79 23.75
N LEU A 8 13.45 -3.88 23.45
CA LEU A 8 13.28 -2.92 22.36
C LEU A 8 13.18 -3.63 21.00
N ARG A 9 14.03 -4.62 20.75
CA ARG A 9 13.98 -5.42 19.50
C ARG A 9 12.65 -6.17 19.38
N ALA A 10 12.23 -6.86 20.43
CA ALA A 10 10.95 -7.57 20.43
C ALA A 10 9.75 -6.63 20.16
N ALA A 11 9.75 -5.41 20.74
CA ALA A 11 8.72 -4.42 20.48
C ALA A 11 8.72 -3.91 19.03
N LEU A 12 9.90 -3.70 18.43
CA LEU A 12 10.03 -3.31 17.03
C LEU A 12 9.59 -4.42 16.08
N ASP A 13 9.94 -5.66 16.37
CA ASP A 13 9.54 -6.83 15.58
C ASP A 13 8.02 -7.03 15.59
N GLU A 14 7.38 -6.88 16.77
CA GLU A 14 5.92 -6.92 16.88
C GLU A 14 5.25 -5.79 16.08
N LEU A 15 5.80 -4.59 16.12
CA LEU A 15 5.28 -3.44 15.38
C LEU A 15 5.40 -3.66 13.86
N ARG A 16 6.52 -4.24 13.41
CA ARG A 16 6.76 -4.63 12.02
C ARG A 16 5.79 -5.73 11.59
N ARG A 17 5.56 -6.75 12.42
CA ARG A 17 4.61 -7.83 12.14
C ARG A 17 3.20 -7.31 11.91
N ARG A 18 2.71 -6.46 12.81
CA ARG A 18 1.39 -5.80 12.65
C ARG A 18 1.31 -4.91 11.42
N PHE A 19 2.41 -4.28 11.03
CA PHE A 19 2.46 -3.51 9.78
C PHE A 19 2.30 -4.43 8.57
N VAL A 20 3.01 -5.56 8.53
CA VAL A 20 2.90 -6.55 7.44
C VAL A 20 1.48 -7.10 7.33
N GLU A 21 0.89 -7.56 8.44
CA GLU A 21 -0.47 -8.10 8.48
C GLU A 21 -1.51 -7.08 7.97
N ARG A 22 -1.44 -5.82 8.45
CA ARG A 22 -2.34 -4.76 7.98
C ARG A 22 -2.09 -4.37 6.52
N SER A 23 -0.83 -4.34 6.09
CA SER A 23 -0.48 -3.97 4.72
C SER A 23 -0.96 -5.01 3.71
N ALA A 24 -0.91 -6.30 4.06
CA ALA A 24 -1.46 -7.36 3.22
C ALA A 24 -2.97 -7.17 2.98
N GLY A 25 -3.75 -6.92 4.04
CA GLY A 25 -5.19 -6.64 3.92
C GLY A 25 -5.47 -5.38 3.08
N ARG A 26 -4.70 -4.31 3.31
CA ARG A 26 -4.79 -3.06 2.54
C ARG A 26 -4.50 -3.26 1.05
N ILE A 27 -3.48 -4.06 0.71
CA ILE A 27 -3.11 -4.33 -0.68
C ILE A 27 -4.16 -5.20 -1.38
N ALA A 28 -4.79 -6.14 -0.66
CA ALA A 28 -5.90 -6.92 -1.19
C ALA A 28 -7.12 -6.02 -1.47
N GLU A 29 -7.51 -5.18 -0.52
CA GLU A 29 -8.59 -4.19 -0.68
C GLU A 29 -8.32 -3.25 -1.87
N LEU A 30 -7.07 -2.79 -2.01
CA LEU A 30 -6.65 -1.96 -3.14
C LEU A 30 -6.80 -2.68 -4.49
N GLY A 31 -6.54 -3.99 -4.54
CA GLY A 31 -6.74 -4.80 -5.75
C GLY A 31 -8.20 -4.86 -6.20
N GLU A 32 -9.14 -5.03 -5.27
CA GLU A 32 -10.57 -5.01 -5.55
C GLU A 32 -11.02 -3.65 -6.10
N LEU A 33 -10.52 -2.55 -5.50
CA LEU A 33 -10.81 -1.20 -5.97
C LEU A 33 -10.23 -0.94 -7.37
N VAL A 34 -9.01 -1.42 -7.66
CA VAL A 34 -8.40 -1.30 -8.99
C VAL A 34 -9.18 -2.08 -10.04
N ALA A 35 -9.66 -3.29 -9.71
CA ALA A 35 -10.53 -4.06 -10.60
C ALA A 35 -11.84 -3.31 -10.91
N ARG A 36 -12.44 -2.67 -9.91
CA ARG A 36 -13.62 -1.81 -10.09
C ARG A 36 -13.33 -0.59 -10.95
N ILE A 37 -12.21 0.10 -10.72
CA ILE A 37 -11.79 1.24 -11.55
C ILE A 37 -11.66 0.80 -13.02
N ALA A 38 -11.07 -0.38 -13.27
CA ALA A 38 -10.96 -0.93 -14.61
C ALA A 38 -12.30 -1.29 -15.27
N ALA A 39 -13.34 -1.52 -14.48
CA ALA A 39 -14.70 -1.74 -14.95
C ALA A 39 -15.51 -0.44 -15.14
N GLY A 40 -14.89 0.74 -14.97
CA GLY A 40 -15.56 2.04 -15.13
C GLY A 40 -16.24 2.54 -13.86
N ALA A 41 -15.66 2.26 -12.68
CA ALA A 41 -16.19 2.76 -11.42
C ALA A 41 -16.17 4.29 -11.28
N ASP A 42 -16.91 4.78 -10.30
CA ASP A 42 -17.06 6.18 -9.98
C ASP A 42 -15.85 6.81 -9.27
N GLY A 43 -15.88 8.14 -9.17
CA GLY A 43 -14.83 8.90 -8.48
C GLY A 43 -14.72 8.60 -6.99
N GLU A 44 -15.74 8.03 -6.34
CA GLU A 44 -15.65 7.58 -4.96
C GLU A 44 -14.72 6.36 -4.82
N THR A 45 -14.86 5.39 -5.74
CA THR A 45 -13.98 4.22 -5.81
C THR A 45 -12.52 4.65 -6.03
N VAL A 46 -12.28 5.63 -6.91
CA VAL A 46 -10.94 6.20 -7.15
C VAL A 46 -10.38 6.87 -5.89
N ARG A 47 -11.19 7.66 -5.18
CA ARG A 47 -10.79 8.29 -3.91
C ARG A 47 -10.44 7.28 -2.83
N ALA A 48 -11.22 6.20 -2.70
CA ALA A 48 -10.94 5.12 -1.76
C ALA A 48 -9.59 4.45 -2.07
N ALA A 49 -9.34 4.10 -3.34
CA ALA A 49 -8.06 3.53 -3.76
C ALA A 49 -6.88 4.48 -3.47
N ARG A 50 -7.06 5.78 -3.76
CA ARG A 50 -6.03 6.80 -3.52
C ARG A 50 -5.69 6.92 -2.04
N ARG A 51 -6.70 6.85 -1.16
CA ARG A 51 -6.49 6.89 0.30
C ARG A 51 -5.66 5.72 0.78
N ILE A 52 -5.94 4.50 0.32
CA ILE A 52 -5.16 3.31 0.69
C ILE A 52 -3.72 3.44 0.19
N ALA A 53 -3.51 3.88 -1.05
CA ALA A 53 -2.18 4.13 -1.61
C ALA A 53 -1.40 5.16 -0.77
N HIS A 54 -2.04 6.25 -0.37
CA HIS A 54 -1.45 7.26 0.52
C HIS A 54 -1.02 6.69 1.89
N GLU A 55 -1.89 5.90 2.52
CA GLU A 55 -1.60 5.28 3.81
C GLU A 55 -0.43 4.27 3.72
N LEU A 56 -0.34 3.52 2.62
CA LEU A 56 0.79 2.62 2.35
C LEU A 56 2.09 3.40 2.10
N ALA A 57 2.02 4.50 1.34
CA ALA A 57 3.16 5.36 1.05
C ALA A 57 3.75 5.97 2.34
N GLY A 58 2.88 6.50 3.21
CA GLY A 58 3.28 7.12 4.47
C GLY A 58 3.77 6.13 5.52
N GLY A 59 3.20 4.92 5.58
CA GLY A 59 3.55 3.92 6.59
C GLY A 59 4.82 3.13 6.25
N ALA A 60 5.03 2.75 4.99
CA ALA A 60 6.02 1.73 4.63
C ALA A 60 7.48 2.13 4.92
N GLY A 61 7.82 3.42 4.81
CA GLY A 61 9.15 3.92 5.14
C GLY A 61 9.53 3.71 6.61
N SER A 62 8.59 3.96 7.53
CA SER A 62 8.81 3.84 8.98
C SER A 62 9.01 2.41 9.46
N PHE A 63 8.55 1.41 8.69
CA PHE A 63 8.63 -0.01 9.04
C PHE A 63 9.67 -0.79 8.22
N GLY A 64 10.57 -0.09 7.51
CA GLY A 64 11.67 -0.72 6.78
C GLY A 64 11.29 -1.28 5.40
N HIS A 65 10.21 -0.76 4.80
CA HIS A 65 9.73 -1.13 3.46
C HIS A 65 9.73 0.08 2.50
N PRO A 66 10.87 0.75 2.27
CA PRO A 66 10.93 1.99 1.48
C PRO A 66 10.50 1.80 0.02
N GLU A 67 10.75 0.63 -0.56
CA GLU A 67 10.36 0.35 -1.96
C GLU A 67 8.85 0.21 -2.13
N LEU A 68 8.18 -0.42 -1.16
CA LEU A 68 6.71 -0.46 -1.12
C LEU A 68 6.15 0.96 -1.02
N GLY A 69 6.73 1.79 -0.15
CA GLY A 69 6.31 3.18 0.01
C GLY A 69 6.43 4.00 -1.28
N ARG A 70 7.55 3.85 -2.01
CA ARG A 70 7.75 4.50 -3.31
C ARG A 70 6.76 4.02 -4.37
N ALA A 71 6.52 2.71 -4.45
CA ALA A 71 5.53 2.16 -5.39
C ALA A 71 4.11 2.65 -5.06
N ALA A 72 3.75 2.70 -3.78
CA ALA A 72 2.45 3.21 -3.33
C ALA A 72 2.28 4.70 -3.63
N ALA A 73 3.33 5.52 -3.45
CA ALA A 73 3.31 6.93 -3.83
C ALA A 73 3.13 7.14 -5.34
N ALA A 74 3.77 6.29 -6.17
CA ALA A 74 3.59 6.33 -7.62
C ALA A 74 2.14 5.99 -8.00
N LEU A 75 1.55 4.95 -7.39
CA LEU A 75 0.15 4.61 -7.59
C LEU A 75 -0.80 5.74 -7.11
N GLU A 76 -0.51 6.37 -5.97
CA GLU A 76 -1.27 7.52 -5.47
C GLU A 76 -1.31 8.67 -6.50
N ALA A 77 -0.17 8.96 -7.15
CA ALA A 77 -0.08 9.98 -8.18
C ALA A 77 -0.95 9.66 -9.40
N VAL A 78 -0.89 8.43 -9.90
CA VAL A 78 -1.74 7.99 -11.03
C VAL A 78 -3.23 8.06 -10.67
N LEU A 79 -3.60 7.62 -9.47
CA LEU A 79 -5.00 7.70 -9.00
C LEU A 79 -5.49 9.15 -8.86
N ARG A 80 -4.62 10.09 -8.50
CA ARG A 80 -4.94 11.52 -8.49
C ARG A 80 -5.21 12.05 -9.90
N GLU A 81 -4.47 11.60 -10.92
CA GLU A 81 -4.71 11.99 -12.31
C GLU A 81 -6.05 11.42 -12.84
N VAL A 82 -6.37 10.17 -12.48
CA VAL A 82 -7.68 9.56 -12.78
C VAL A 82 -8.81 10.33 -12.10
N GLU A 83 -8.65 10.70 -10.83
CA GLU A 83 -9.63 11.52 -10.09
C GLU A 83 -9.85 12.90 -10.75
N ALA A 84 -8.82 13.48 -11.34
CA ALA A 84 -8.88 14.73 -12.10
C ALA A 84 -9.42 14.57 -13.53
N GLY A 85 -9.77 13.35 -13.96
CA GLY A 85 -10.33 13.05 -15.28
C GLY A 85 -9.32 12.89 -16.42
N GLY A 86 -8.02 12.79 -16.12
CA GLY A 86 -6.95 12.70 -17.13
C GLY A 86 -6.13 11.41 -17.11
N GLY A 87 -6.28 10.57 -16.08
CA GLY A 87 -5.48 9.36 -15.92
C GLY A 87 -5.99 8.14 -16.69
N ASP A 88 -5.09 7.20 -16.96
CA ASP A 88 -5.36 5.95 -17.67
C ASP A 88 -5.52 4.76 -16.72
N VAL A 89 -6.54 3.93 -16.97
CA VAL A 89 -6.80 2.67 -16.25
C VAL A 89 -5.62 1.71 -16.38
N GLU A 90 -4.95 1.66 -17.53
CA GLU A 90 -3.77 0.80 -17.70
C GLU A 90 -2.61 1.25 -16.80
N ALA A 91 -2.39 2.56 -16.68
CA ALA A 91 -1.42 3.13 -15.76
C ALA A 91 -1.73 2.77 -14.30
N VAL A 92 -3.01 2.82 -13.89
CA VAL A 92 -3.45 2.39 -12.54
C VAL A 92 -3.09 0.91 -12.31
N ARG A 93 -3.39 0.04 -13.27
CA ARG A 93 -3.10 -1.39 -13.18
C ARG A 93 -1.61 -1.66 -13.05
N ASN A 94 -0.80 -1.04 -13.91
CA ASN A 94 0.65 -1.20 -13.90
C ASN A 94 1.27 -0.70 -12.58
N ALA A 95 0.79 0.44 -12.07
CA ALA A 95 1.24 0.97 -10.78
C ALA A 95 0.81 0.06 -9.61
N PHE A 96 -0.39 -0.53 -9.66
CA PHE A 96 -0.84 -1.48 -8.65
C PHE A 96 -0.02 -2.78 -8.66
N GLU A 97 0.31 -3.33 -9.83
CA GLU A 97 1.18 -4.50 -9.93
C GLU A 97 2.57 -4.22 -9.33
N ALA A 98 3.09 -2.99 -9.50
CA ALA A 98 4.32 -2.57 -8.84
C ALA A 98 4.21 -2.57 -7.31
N VAL A 99 3.07 -2.14 -6.74
CA VAL A 99 2.80 -2.22 -5.29
C VAL A 99 2.73 -3.69 -4.84
N ARG A 100 1.97 -4.51 -5.56
CA ARG A 100 1.77 -5.93 -5.24
C ARG A 100 3.07 -6.72 -5.24
N ALA A 101 3.94 -6.49 -6.21
CA ALA A 101 5.26 -7.14 -6.30
C ALA A 101 6.20 -6.80 -5.13
N ARG A 102 5.92 -5.71 -4.40
CA ARG A 102 6.71 -5.25 -3.24
C ARG A 102 5.98 -5.46 -1.92
N ALA A 103 4.84 -6.13 -1.95
CA ALA A 103 4.09 -6.49 -0.76
C ALA A 103 4.96 -7.41 0.12
N PRO A 104 5.11 -7.12 1.43
CA PRO A 104 5.75 -8.06 2.33
C PRO A 104 4.90 -9.33 2.41
N ALA A 105 5.53 -10.49 2.22
CA ALA A 105 4.86 -11.77 2.46
C ALA A 105 4.47 -11.86 3.95
N PRO A 106 3.28 -12.38 4.29
CA PRO A 106 2.98 -12.71 5.68
C PRO A 106 4.04 -13.70 6.17
N ALA A 107 4.61 -13.44 7.35
CA ALA A 107 5.43 -14.45 8.02
C ALA A 107 4.53 -15.65 8.31
N GLY A 108 4.87 -16.79 7.70
CA GLY A 108 4.17 -18.06 7.91
C GLY A 108 4.35 -18.62 9.31
#